data_AF-A0A942EJA4-F1
#
_entry.id   AF-A0A942EJA4-F1
#
_cell.length_a   1.000
_cell.length_b   1.000
_cell.length_c   1.000
_cell.angle_alpha   90.00
_cell.angle_beta   90.00
_cell.angle_gamma   90.00
#
_symmetry.space_group_name_H-M   'P 1'
#
loop_
_entity.id
_entity.type
_entity.pdbx_description
1 polymer ?
#
loop_
_entity_poly.entity_id
_entity_poly.type
_entity_poly.pdbx_seq_one_letter_code
_entity_poly.pdbx_strand_id
1 'polypeptide(L)'
;MYIIPSKDYFLNQRGAKVYFDINKQPLLEITKDRIVCDALAVGCSQEMIPLITIAEAGNVKCYRLPIELSEWAMTLVGFADMGENLFPSKVVFTKTKEGLYADIL
;
A
#
# COMPACT_ATOMS: atom_id res chain seq x y z
N MET A 1 18.43 -31.87 9.86
CA MET A 1 18.68 -30.93 8.75
C MET A 1 17.68 -29.79 8.91
N TYR A 2 18.10 -28.64 9.41
CA TYR A 2 17.19 -27.50 9.59
C TYR A 2 17.16 -26.70 8.28
N ILE A 3 15.99 -26.66 7.64
CA ILE A 3 15.75 -25.78 6.50
C ILE A 3 15.55 -24.37 7.09
N ILE A 4 16.54 -23.50 6.92
CA ILE A 4 16.38 -22.06 7.18
C ILE A 4 15.38 -21.54 6.13
N PRO A 5 14.32 -20.79 6.50
CA PRO A 5 13.39 -20.28 5.49
C PRO A 5 14.15 -19.42 4.49
N SER A 6 14.02 -19.74 3.20
CA SER A 6 14.93 -19.25 2.16
C SER A 6 14.69 -17.80 1.71
N LYS A 7 13.72 -17.08 2.29
CA LYS A 7 13.48 -15.62 2.23
C LYS A 7 12.31 -15.29 3.17
N ASP A 8 12.31 -14.10 3.78
CA ASP A 8 11.25 -13.62 4.67
C ASP A 8 10.24 -12.67 3.97
N TYR A 9 10.24 -12.71 2.64
CA TYR A 9 9.43 -11.85 1.78
C TYR A 9 9.09 -12.54 0.45
N PHE A 10 8.13 -11.97 -0.27
CA PHE A 10 7.84 -12.26 -1.67
C PHE A 10 7.83 -10.97 -2.51
N LEU A 11 7.80 -11.09 -3.83
CA LEU A 11 7.57 -9.97 -4.74
C LEU A 11 6.10 -9.98 -5.17
N ASN A 12 5.41 -8.85 -5.05
CA ASN A 12 4.05 -8.73 -5.58
C ASN A 12 4.05 -8.59 -7.11
N GLN A 13 2.85 -8.56 -7.72
CA GLN A 13 2.69 -8.47 -9.18
C GLN A 13 3.26 -7.19 -9.81
N ARG A 14 3.59 -6.18 -8.99
CA ARG A 14 4.22 -4.93 -9.42
C ARG A 14 5.73 -4.92 -9.16
N GLY A 15 6.31 -6.01 -8.65
CA GLY A 15 7.74 -6.13 -8.35
C GLY A 15 8.15 -5.55 -6.99
N ALA A 16 7.20 -5.16 -6.13
CA ALA A 16 7.49 -4.65 -4.80
C ALA A 16 7.84 -5.79 -3.83
N LYS A 17 8.83 -5.57 -2.97
CA LYS A 17 9.11 -6.44 -1.82
C LYS A 17 7.99 -6.33 -0.78
N VAL A 18 7.39 -7.47 -0.42
CA VAL A 18 6.38 -7.60 0.63
C VAL A 18 6.85 -8.62 1.66
N TYR A 19 7.03 -8.19 2.90
CA TYR A 19 7.44 -9.08 3.99
C TYR A 19 6.29 -9.98 4.43
N PHE A 20 6.59 -11.21 4.84
CA PHE A 20 5.58 -12.08 5.47
C PHE A 20 5.15 -11.55 6.85
N ASP A 21 6.09 -11.01 7.62
CA ASP A 21 5.81 -10.27 8.84
C ASP A 21 5.45 -8.82 8.48
N ILE A 22 4.17 -8.49 8.63
CA ILE A 22 3.62 -7.17 8.29
C ILE A 22 4.28 -6.02 9.08
N ASN A 23 4.82 -6.30 10.27
CA ASN A 23 5.48 -5.29 11.10
C ASN A 23 6.83 -4.85 10.51
N LYS A 24 7.43 -5.66 9.64
CA LYS A 24 8.63 -5.28 8.86
C LYS A 24 8.31 -4.37 7.68
N GLN A 25 7.04 -4.29 7.29
CA GLN A 25 6.63 -3.42 6.20
C GLN A 25 6.62 -1.96 6.68
N PRO A 26 7.34 -1.04 5.99
CA PRO A 26 7.35 0.37 6.37
C PRO A 26 5.95 0.98 6.29
N LEU A 27 5.65 1.89 7.21
CA LEU A 27 4.44 2.71 7.14
C LEU A 27 4.66 3.85 6.13
N LEU A 28 3.66 4.17 5.31
CA LEU A 28 3.71 5.35 4.47
C LEU A 28 3.56 6.60 5.34
N GLU A 29 4.64 7.38 5.45
CA GLU A 29 4.62 8.60 6.25
C GLU A 29 4.05 9.78 5.44
N ILE A 30 2.90 10.28 5.87
CA ILE A 30 2.30 11.51 5.34
C ILE A 30 2.82 12.69 6.16
N THR A 31 4.06 13.09 5.88
CA THR A 31 4.81 14.10 6.66
C THR A 31 4.45 15.55 6.31
N LYS A 32 3.87 15.77 5.13
CA LYS A 32 3.36 17.06 4.67
C LYS A 32 1.84 17.06 4.72
N ASP A 33 1.24 18.25 4.72
CA ASP A 33 -0.23 18.40 4.59
C ASP A 33 -0.78 17.68 3.36
N ARG A 34 0.06 17.53 2.32
CA ARG A 34 -0.29 16.82 1.09
C ARG A 34 0.92 16.10 0.50
N ILE A 35 0.75 14.84 0.11
CA ILE A 35 1.69 14.10 -0.74
C ILE A 35 0.96 13.53 -1.95
N VAL A 36 1.65 13.45 -3.09
CA VAL A 36 1.13 12.82 -4.31
C VAL A 36 2.09 11.72 -4.70
N CYS A 37 1.58 10.53 -4.98
CA CYS A 37 2.38 9.37 -5.38
C CYS A 37 1.82 8.70 -6.63
N ASP A 38 2.71 8.07 -7.39
CA ASP A 38 2.33 7.15 -8.47
C ASP A 38 2.05 5.77 -7.86
N ALA A 39 0.77 5.49 -7.58
CA ALA A 39 0.32 4.24 -6.98
C ALA A 39 0.12 3.17 -8.07
N LEU A 40 0.71 1.99 -7.86
CA LEU A 40 0.65 0.87 -8.81
C LEU A 40 -0.37 -0.19 -8.42
N ALA A 41 -0.69 -0.30 -7.13
CA ALA A 41 -1.70 -1.21 -6.58
C ALA A 41 -2.04 -0.81 -5.14
N VAL A 42 -3.28 -1.09 -4.73
CA VAL A 42 -3.72 -1.11 -3.34
C VAL A 42 -4.18 -2.54 -3.01
N GLY A 43 -3.93 -2.98 -1.78
CA GLY A 43 -4.24 -4.32 -1.31
C GLY A 43 -4.36 -4.37 0.21
N CYS A 44 -4.40 -5.58 0.76
CA CYS A 44 -4.28 -5.79 2.20
C CYS A 44 -3.39 -7.01 2.52
N SER A 45 -2.85 -7.02 3.73
CA SER A 45 -2.21 -8.21 4.28
C SER A 45 -3.26 -9.28 4.65
N GLN A 46 -2.80 -10.48 5.04
CA GLN A 46 -3.68 -11.51 5.60
C GLN A 46 -4.37 -11.06 6.90
N GLU A 47 -3.79 -10.11 7.61
CA GLU A 47 -4.35 -9.51 8.83
C GLU A 47 -5.22 -8.28 8.53
N MET A 48 -5.63 -8.09 7.27
CA MET A 48 -6.44 -6.96 6.80
C MET A 48 -5.80 -5.59 6.98
N ILE A 49 -4.47 -5.52 7.12
CA ILE A 49 -3.74 -4.24 7.16
C ILE A 49 -3.66 -3.68 5.75
N PRO A 50 -4.11 -2.42 5.51
CA PRO A 50 -4.10 -1.84 4.17
C PRO A 50 -2.67 -1.61 3.69
N LEU A 51 -2.42 -1.97 2.43
CA LEU A 51 -1.14 -1.87 1.76
C LEU A 51 -1.27 -1.03 0.50
N ILE A 52 -0.23 -0.25 0.18
CA ILE A 52 -0.10 0.44 -1.09
C ILE A 52 1.26 0.15 -1.71
N THR A 53 1.28 -0.11 -3.02
CA THR A 53 2.49 -0.21 -3.81
C THR A 53 2.68 1.06 -4.61
N ILE A 54 3.82 1.71 -4.45
CA ILE A 54 4.15 3.01 -5.05
C ILE A 54 5.41 2.88 -5.91
N ALA A 55 5.41 3.55 -7.06
CA ALA A 55 6.62 3.83 -7.81
C ALA A 55 7.28 5.10 -7.24
N GLU A 56 8.53 4.99 -6.78
CA GLU A 56 9.30 6.11 -6.24
C GLU A 56 10.78 6.01 -6.66
N ALA A 57 11.33 7.11 -7.20
CA ALA A 57 12.76 7.22 -7.56
C ALA A 57 13.33 6.01 -8.33
N GLY A 58 12.57 5.50 -9.31
CA GLY A 58 12.96 4.35 -10.14
C GLY A 58 12.82 2.97 -9.45
N ASN A 59 12.29 2.92 -8.23
CA ASN A 59 12.02 1.70 -7.48
C ASN A 59 10.52 1.50 -7.27
N VAL A 60 10.13 0.26 -6.95
CA VAL A 60 8.77 -0.08 -6.53
C VAL A 60 8.81 -0.54 -5.07
N LYS A 61 8.03 0.13 -4.22
CA LYS A 61 7.96 -0.20 -2.80
C LYS A 61 6.52 -0.42 -2.35
N CYS A 62 6.36 -1.37 -1.45
CA CYS A 62 5.10 -1.59 -0.74
C CYS A 62 5.18 -0.89 0.63
N TYR A 63 4.10 -0.29 1.07
CA TYR A 63 3.98 0.36 2.37
C TYR A 63 2.68 -0.08 3.04
N ARG A 64 2.68 -0.14 4.37
CA ARG A 64 1.42 -0.08 5.13
C ARG A 64 0.83 1.30 4.99
N LEU A 65 -0.48 1.37 4.81
CA LEU A 65 -1.21 2.63 4.95
C LEU A 65 -1.56 2.84 6.44
N PRO A 66 -1.65 4.11 6.89
CA PRO A 66 -2.28 4.46 8.15
C PRO A 66 -3.69 3.87 8.27
N ILE A 67 -4.09 3.47 9.47
CA ILE A 67 -5.35 2.78 9.72
C ILE A 67 -6.56 3.64 9.36
N GLU A 68 -6.41 4.97 9.45
CA GLU A 68 -7.41 5.97 9.06
C GLU A 68 -7.80 5.87 7.58
N LEU A 69 -6.94 5.28 6.75
CA LEU A 69 -7.17 5.07 5.31
C LEU A 69 -7.68 3.66 4.97
N SER A 70 -8.03 2.85 5.97
CA SER A 70 -8.44 1.46 5.76
C SER A 70 -9.72 1.34 4.94
N GLU A 71 -10.73 2.17 5.23
CA GLU A 71 -12.00 2.13 4.48
C GLU A 71 -11.76 2.42 2.99
N TRP A 72 -11.04 3.50 2.68
CA TRP A 72 -10.63 3.83 1.31
C TRP A 72 -9.90 2.68 0.63
N ALA A 73 -8.92 2.08 1.31
CA ALA A 73 -8.16 0.96 0.76
C ALA A 73 -9.04 -0.27 0.52
N MET A 74 -9.92 -0.62 1.45
CA MET A 74 -10.79 -1.79 1.35
C MET A 74 -11.87 -1.62 0.28
N THR A 75 -12.40 -0.41 0.08
CA THR A 75 -13.29 -0.11 -1.05
C THR A 75 -12.61 -0.40 -2.38
N LEU A 76 -11.34 0.02 -2.53
CA LEU A 76 -10.57 -0.22 -3.75
C LEU A 76 -10.22 -1.69 -3.97
N VAL A 77 -9.92 -2.43 -2.89
CA VAL A 77 -9.75 -3.89 -2.95
C VAL A 77 -11.05 -4.55 -3.42
N GLY A 78 -12.19 -4.17 -2.84
CA GLY A 78 -13.49 -4.69 -3.25
C GLY A 78 -13.81 -4.41 -4.73
N PHE A 79 -13.50 -3.21 -5.23
CA PHE A 79 -13.64 -2.90 -6.66
C PHE A 79 -12.73 -3.80 -7.52
N ALA A 80 -11.46 -3.96 -7.14
CA ALA A 80 -10.55 -4.83 -7.86
C ALA A 80 -11.02 -6.29 -7.89
N ASP A 81 -11.56 -6.81 -6.77
CA ASP A 81 -12.13 -8.16 -6.68
C ASP A 81 -13.37 -8.34 -7.57
N MET A 82 -14.12 -7.26 -7.83
CA MET A 82 -15.22 -7.23 -8.79
C MET A 82 -14.76 -7.04 -10.25
N GLY A 83 -13.45 -6.94 -10.49
CA GLY A 83 -12.86 -6.74 -11.82
C GLY A 83 -12.64 -5.28 -12.22
N GLU A 84 -12.97 -4.33 -11.34
CA GLU A 84 -12.81 -2.89 -11.56
C GLU A 84 -11.52 -2.39 -10.89
N ASN A 85 -10.38 -2.57 -11.58
CA ASN A 85 -9.08 -2.15 -11.06
C ASN A 85 -8.76 -0.69 -11.44
N LEU A 86 -8.76 0.19 -10.44
CA LEU A 86 -8.44 1.62 -10.62
C LEU A 86 -6.94 1.93 -10.66
N PHE A 87 -6.06 0.93 -10.60
CA PHE A 87 -4.60 1.11 -10.58
C PHE A 87 -3.90 0.54 -11.83
N PRO A 88 -2.85 1.20 -12.33
CA PRO A 88 -2.09 2.30 -11.71
C PRO A 88 -2.77 3.68 -11.82
N SER A 89 -2.58 4.53 -10.82
CA SER A 89 -3.15 5.89 -10.75
C SER A 89 -2.30 6.84 -9.91
N LYS A 90 -2.47 8.15 -10.12
CA LYS A 90 -1.96 9.14 -9.17
C LYS A 90 -2.89 9.19 -7.97
N VAL A 91 -2.32 9.10 -6.78
CA VAL A 91 -3.07 9.23 -5.52
C VAL A 91 -2.54 10.43 -4.77
N VAL A 92 -3.46 11.25 -4.27
CA VAL A 92 -3.16 12.28 -3.29
C VAL A 92 -3.53 11.78 -1.91
N PHE A 93 -2.61 11.91 -0.96
CA PHE A 93 -2.92 11.81 0.46
C PHE A 93 -2.92 13.20 1.08
N THR A 94 -3.95 13.50 1.86
CA THR A 94 -4.14 14.80 2.51
C THR A 94 -4.24 14.59 4.01
N LYS A 95 -3.45 15.34 4.79
CA LYS A 95 -3.51 15.39 6.24
C LYS A 95 -4.12 16.71 6.67
N THR A 96 -5.22 16.63 7.42
CA THR A 96 -5.89 17.79 8.02
C THR A 96 -5.92 17.65 9.55
N LYS A 97 -6.53 18.62 10.23
CA LYS A 97 -6.82 18.49 11.67
C LYS A 97 -7.85 17.40 11.97
N GLU A 98 -8.68 17.05 11.00
CA GLU A 98 -9.80 16.10 11.13
C GLU A 98 -9.39 14.67 10.82
N GLY A 99 -8.31 14.47 10.06
CA GLY A 99 -7.80 13.14 9.78
C GLY A 99 -6.91 13.04 8.55
N LEU A 100 -6.76 11.81 8.07
CA LEU A 100 -6.08 11.47 6.83
C LEU A 100 -7.11 11.09 5.78
N TYR A 101 -6.91 11.59 4.57
CA TYR A 101 -7.78 11.35 3.42
C TYR A 101 -6.94 10.93 2.22
N ALA A 102 -7.55 10.19 1.30
CA ALA A 102 -6.92 9.74 0.06
C ALA A 102 -7.91 9.88 -1.10
N ASP A 103 -7.42 10.41 -2.23
CA ASP A 103 -8.19 10.54 -3.46
C ASP A 103 -7.36 10.05 -4.66
N ILE A 104 -8.04 9.41 -5.61
CA ILE A 104 -7.46 9.08 -6.93
C ILE A 104 -7.64 10.31 -7.82
N LEU A 105 -6.58 10.75 -8.50
CA LEU A 105 -6.54 11.91 -9.39
C LEU A 105 -6.78 11.56 -10.85
#